data_AF-A0A973LF44-F1
#
_entry.id   AF-A0A973LF44-F1
#
_cell.length_a   1.000
_cell.length_b   1.000
_cell.length_c   1.000
_cell.angle_alpha   90.00
_cell.angle_beta   90.00
_cell.angle_gamma   90.00
#
_symmetry.space_group_name_H-M   'P 1'
#
loop_
_entity.id
_entity.type
_entity.pdbx_description
1 polymer ?
#
loop_
_entity_poly.entity_id
_entity_poly.type
_entity_poly.pdbx_seq_one_letter_code
_entity_poly.pdbx_strand_id
1 'polypeptide(L)'
;MAGALQRPASVAGVSAAMPPETPTVPATLTIVGVRHHSPACAGLVREAIERLRPAHVLIEGPADVNPRLGEFLLGHELPVAVFTSARSGQRSRASWSPFCDYSPEWIALTEGTRAGAQVRFIDLPAWHPAFAAMANRYADAERRYTQAVDGLCRSL
;
A
#
# COMPACT_ATOMS: atom_id res chain seq x y z
N MET A 1 -43.75 -50.59 -36.11
CA MET A 1 -43.19 -49.84 -34.97
C MET A 1 -41.68 -49.71 -35.16
N ALA A 2 -41.21 -48.64 -35.83
CA ALA A 2 -39.82 -48.21 -35.85
C ALA A 2 -39.81 -46.72 -36.19
N GLY A 3 -39.36 -45.90 -35.24
CA GLY A 3 -39.53 -44.45 -35.24
C GLY A 3 -38.59 -43.71 -36.20
N ALA A 4 -39.11 -42.65 -36.79
CA ALA A 4 -38.33 -41.69 -37.57
C ALA A 4 -37.40 -40.89 -36.64
N LEU A 5 -36.09 -41.00 -36.87
CA LEU A 5 -35.11 -40.13 -36.23
C LEU A 5 -35.09 -38.77 -36.94
N GLN A 6 -35.67 -37.77 -36.28
CA GLN A 6 -35.54 -36.35 -36.64
C GLN A 6 -34.08 -35.92 -36.43
N ARG A 7 -33.41 -35.39 -37.47
CA ARG A 7 -32.10 -34.74 -37.33
C ARG A 7 -32.27 -33.37 -36.68
N PRO A 8 -31.45 -32.96 -35.70
CA PRO A 8 -31.53 -31.62 -35.14
C PRO A 8 -30.98 -30.58 -36.14
N ALA A 9 -31.63 -29.42 -36.18
CA ALA A 9 -31.20 -28.25 -36.95
C ALA A 9 -29.88 -27.70 -36.39
N SER A 10 -28.94 -27.37 -37.27
CA SER A 10 -27.67 -26.73 -36.90
C SER A 10 -27.91 -25.30 -36.43
N VAL A 11 -27.54 -24.99 -35.19
CA VAL A 11 -27.48 -23.61 -34.69
C VAL A 11 -26.29 -22.92 -35.36
N ALA A 12 -26.56 -21.90 -36.17
CA ALA A 12 -25.54 -21.02 -36.72
C ALA A 12 -24.86 -20.25 -35.57
N GLY A 13 -23.55 -20.43 -35.42
CA GLY A 13 -22.76 -19.73 -34.42
C GLY A 13 -22.71 -18.22 -34.72
N VAL A 14 -23.20 -17.41 -33.79
CA VAL A 14 -22.93 -15.97 -33.77
C VAL A 14 -21.48 -15.79 -33.34
N SER A 15 -20.61 -15.45 -34.30
CA SER A 15 -19.24 -15.03 -34.01
C SER A 15 -19.30 -13.67 -33.32
N ALA A 16 -19.18 -13.65 -31.99
CA ALA A 16 -18.96 -12.42 -31.24
C ALA A 16 -17.61 -11.85 -31.69
N ALA A 17 -17.63 -10.70 -32.37
CA ALA A 17 -16.43 -9.95 -32.67
C ALA A 17 -15.75 -9.58 -31.34
N MET A 18 -14.48 -9.98 -31.19
CA MET A 18 -13.64 -9.53 -30.08
C MET A 18 -13.64 -7.99 -30.06
N PRO A 19 -13.84 -7.35 -28.89
CA PRO A 19 -13.73 -5.89 -28.81
C PRO A 19 -12.33 -5.47 -29.23
N PRO A 20 -12.19 -4.28 -29.87
CA PRO A 20 -10.89 -3.80 -30.32
C PRO A 20 -9.93 -3.71 -29.13
N GLU A 21 -8.74 -4.28 -29.28
CA GLU A 21 -7.66 -4.17 -28.31
C GLU A 21 -7.41 -2.68 -28.02
N THR A 22 -7.60 -2.29 -26.76
CA THR A 22 -7.28 -0.94 -26.31
C THR A 22 -5.77 -0.75 -26.47
N PRO A 23 -5.29 0.33 -27.11
CA PRO A 23 -3.86 0.50 -27.35
C PRO A 23 -3.09 0.43 -26.04
N THR A 24 -2.23 -0.59 -25.92
CA THR A 24 -1.35 -0.77 -24.77
C THR A 24 -0.24 0.28 -24.82
N VAL A 25 -0.43 1.40 -24.13
CA VAL A 25 0.67 2.32 -23.83
C VAL A 25 1.65 1.56 -22.93
N PRO A 26 2.94 1.45 -23.27
CA PRO A 26 3.90 0.77 -22.41
C PRO A 26 3.94 1.47 -21.05
N ALA A 27 3.62 0.71 -19.99
CA ALA A 27 3.64 1.24 -18.63
C ALA A 27 5.08 1.54 -18.22
N THR A 28 5.40 2.81 -18.03
CA THR A 28 6.70 3.25 -17.52
C THR A 28 6.69 3.26 -16.00
N LEU A 29 7.66 2.57 -15.38
CA LEU A 29 7.87 2.57 -13.93
C LEU A 29 8.99 3.55 -13.58
N THR A 30 8.70 4.51 -12.69
CA THR A 30 9.71 5.38 -12.08
C THR A 30 9.77 5.10 -10.58
N ILE A 31 10.97 4.77 -10.08
CA ILE A 31 11.19 4.55 -8.65
C ILE A 31 11.95 5.76 -8.11
N VAL A 32 11.38 6.38 -7.07
CA VAL A 32 12.01 7.49 -6.34
C VAL A 32 12.39 6.99 -4.96
N GLY A 33 13.68 6.74 -4.73
CA GLY A 33 14.18 6.44 -3.40
C GLY A 33 14.13 7.69 -2.52
N VAL A 34 13.58 7.56 -1.31
CA VAL A 34 13.42 8.69 -0.38
C VAL A 34 14.04 8.38 0.97
N ARG A 35 14.42 9.44 1.68
CA ARG A 35 14.63 9.40 3.13
C ARG A 35 13.37 9.95 3.78
N HIS A 36 12.77 9.19 4.70
CA HIS A 36 11.63 9.69 5.47
C HIS A 36 11.95 11.04 6.11
N HIS A 37 10.97 11.92 6.16
CA HIS A 37 11.10 13.26 6.77
C HIS A 37 12.19 14.13 6.12
N SER A 38 12.46 13.94 4.82
CA SER A 38 13.44 14.75 4.07
C SER A 38 12.73 15.81 3.21
N PRO A 39 12.86 17.11 3.54
CA PRO A 39 12.32 18.19 2.71
C PRO A 39 12.88 18.17 1.28
N ALA A 40 14.15 17.78 1.12
CA ALA A 40 14.78 17.67 -0.19
C ALA A 40 14.14 16.54 -1.03
N CYS A 41 13.89 15.37 -0.43
CA CYS A 41 13.20 14.28 -1.13
C CYS A 41 11.74 14.66 -1.44
N ALA A 42 11.08 15.40 -0.54
CA ALA A 42 9.72 15.89 -0.77
C ALA A 42 9.64 16.81 -2.00
N GLY A 43 10.62 17.70 -2.17
CA GLY A 43 10.76 18.52 -3.38
C GLY A 43 10.93 17.67 -4.66
N LEU A 44 11.81 16.68 -4.63
CA LEU A 44 12.04 15.77 -5.77
C LEU A 44 10.80 14.95 -6.14
N VAL A 45 10.05 14.48 -5.14
CA VAL A 45 8.79 13.76 -5.34
C VAL A 45 7.75 14.66 -6.01
N ARG A 46 7.58 15.90 -5.52
CA ARG A 46 6.68 16.90 -6.13
C ARG A 46 7.03 17.13 -7.59
N GLU A 47 8.30 17.41 -7.89
CA GLU A 47 8.78 17.66 -9.25
C GLU A 47 8.57 16.44 -10.16
N ALA A 48 8.80 15.22 -9.65
CA ALA A 48 8.55 14.00 -10.40
C ALA A 48 7.06 13.83 -10.75
N ILE A 49 6.15 14.06 -9.80
CA ILE A 49 4.70 13.97 -10.04
C ILE A 49 4.25 15.03 -11.05
N GLU A 50 4.72 16.27 -10.90
CA GLU A 50 4.38 17.38 -11.80
C GLU A 50 4.85 17.11 -13.23
N ARG A 51 6.09 16.63 -13.40
CA ARG A 51 6.69 16.35 -14.72
C ARG A 51 6.11 15.10 -15.37
N LEU A 52 5.94 14.01 -14.62
CA LEU A 52 5.56 12.71 -15.18
C LEU A 52 4.05 12.54 -15.34
N ARG A 53 3.25 13.32 -14.58
CA ARG A 53 1.78 13.23 -14.57
C ARG A 53 1.29 11.77 -14.50
N PRO A 54 1.76 10.98 -13.50
CA PRO A 54 1.55 9.55 -13.51
C PRO A 54 0.07 9.20 -13.29
N ALA A 55 -0.38 8.10 -13.90
CA ALA A 55 -1.72 7.56 -13.63
C ALA A 55 -1.84 6.98 -12.21
N HIS A 56 -0.72 6.55 -11.62
CA HIS A 56 -0.67 5.93 -10.29
C HIS A 56 0.51 6.47 -9.48
N VAL A 57 0.31 6.66 -8.18
CA VAL A 57 1.39 6.97 -7.22
C VAL A 57 1.35 5.92 -6.11
N LEU A 58 2.44 5.17 -5.98
CA LEU A 58 2.59 4.08 -5.02
C LEU A 58 3.55 4.53 -3.91
N ILE A 59 3.10 4.47 -2.67
CA ILE A 59 3.78 5.08 -1.52
C ILE A 59 4.07 4.00 -0.47
N GLU A 60 5.26 4.03 0.10
CA GLU A 60 5.57 3.26 1.31
C GLU A 60 4.58 3.66 2.43
N GLY A 61 3.93 2.66 3.01
CA GLY A 61 2.87 2.83 4.00
C GLY A 61 1.92 1.64 4.05
N PRO A 62 1.15 1.47 5.12
CA PRO A 62 0.34 0.26 5.38
C PRO A 62 -0.82 0.12 4.38
N ALA A 63 -0.77 -0.91 3.51
CA ALA A 63 -1.76 -1.09 2.45
C ALA A 63 -3.18 -1.38 2.95
N ASP A 64 -3.36 -1.86 4.18
CA ASP A 64 -4.66 -2.05 4.83
C ASP A 64 -5.35 -0.73 5.20
N VAL A 65 -4.64 0.39 5.11
CA VAL A 65 -5.20 1.74 5.31
C VAL A 65 -5.79 2.32 4.01
N ASN A 66 -5.55 1.69 2.85
CA ASN A 66 -6.07 2.17 1.56
C ASN A 66 -7.59 2.47 1.53
N PRO A 67 -8.49 1.69 2.16
CA PRO A 67 -9.92 2.01 2.21
C PRO A 67 -10.25 3.34 2.90
N ARG A 68 -9.31 3.91 3.68
CA ARG A 68 -9.46 5.15 4.45
C ARG A 68 -8.56 6.28 3.94
N LEU A 69 -7.98 6.16 2.74
CA LEU A 69 -7.09 7.19 2.17
C LEU A 69 -7.71 8.59 2.12
N GLY A 70 -9.02 8.68 1.87
CA GLY A 70 -9.73 9.96 1.83
C GLY A 70 -9.65 10.74 3.15
N GLU A 71 -9.41 10.06 4.27
CA GLU A 71 -9.30 10.71 5.58
C GLU A 71 -8.04 11.56 5.72
N PHE A 72 -6.97 11.27 4.98
CA PHE A 72 -5.76 12.08 4.98
C PHE A 72 -5.98 13.45 4.34
N LEU A 73 -7.03 13.60 3.53
CA LEU A 73 -7.32 14.80 2.75
C LEU A 73 -8.31 15.75 3.45
N LEU A 74 -8.62 15.50 4.73
CA LEU A 74 -9.58 16.29 5.51
C LEU A 74 -9.00 17.59 6.10
N GLY A 75 -7.85 18.05 5.62
CA GLY A 75 -7.25 19.33 6.03
C GLY A 75 -6.63 19.32 7.43
N HIS A 76 -5.97 18.23 7.82
CA HIS A 76 -5.30 18.10 9.12
C HIS A 76 -4.19 19.13 9.34
N GLU A 77 -4.02 19.55 10.59
CA GLU A 77 -2.78 20.19 11.05
C GLU A 77 -1.71 19.13 11.27
N LEU A 78 -0.53 19.32 10.67
CA LEU A 78 0.57 18.34 10.69
C LEU A 78 1.54 18.63 11.84
N PRO A 79 2.21 17.60 12.41
CA PRO A 79 2.25 16.21 11.95
C PRO A 79 1.08 15.35 12.44
N VAL A 80 0.67 14.40 11.60
CA VAL A 80 -0.24 13.30 11.99
C VAL A 80 0.46 11.96 11.86
N ALA A 81 0.01 10.94 12.55
CA ALA A 81 0.58 9.60 12.41
C ALA A 81 -0.51 8.54 12.32
N VAL A 82 -0.29 7.55 11.46
CA VAL A 82 -1.07 6.33 11.45
C VAL A 82 -0.45 5.31 12.39
N PHE A 83 -1.27 4.79 13.30
CA PHE A 83 -0.92 3.64 14.12
C PHE A 83 -1.53 2.38 13.54
N THR A 84 -0.71 1.40 13.20
CA THR A 84 -1.18 0.04 12.86
C THR A 84 -0.68 -0.93 13.91
N SER A 85 -1.53 -1.86 14.32
CA SER A 85 -1.13 -2.92 15.24
C SER A 85 -1.82 -4.23 14.92
N ALA A 86 -1.15 -5.32 15.27
CA ALA A 86 -1.65 -6.68 15.12
C ALA A 86 -1.22 -7.51 16.32
N ARG A 87 -2.14 -8.33 16.83
CA ARG A 87 -1.87 -9.26 17.92
C ARG A 87 -2.34 -10.66 17.54
N SER A 88 -1.45 -11.63 17.67
CA SER A 88 -1.74 -13.05 17.49
C SER A 88 -1.05 -13.86 18.57
N GLY A 89 -1.85 -14.44 19.48
CA GLY A 89 -1.35 -15.09 20.69
C GLY A 89 -0.46 -14.15 21.52
N GLN A 90 0.76 -14.59 21.83
CA GLN A 90 1.77 -13.82 22.58
C GLN A 90 2.53 -12.81 21.72
N ARG A 91 2.33 -12.78 20.40
CA ARG A 91 3.04 -11.88 19.49
C ARG A 91 2.20 -10.63 19.24
N SER A 92 2.77 -9.48 19.54
CA SER A 92 2.23 -8.16 19.19
C SER A 92 3.17 -7.45 18.23
N ARG A 93 2.61 -6.75 17.25
CA ARG A 93 3.31 -5.83 16.36
C ARG A 93 2.58 -4.51 16.34
N ALA A 94 3.36 -3.45 16.30
CA ALA A 94 2.86 -2.11 16.16
C ALA A 94 3.81 -1.33 15.26
N SER A 95 3.26 -0.41 14.47
CA SER A 95 4.02 0.53 13.67
C SER A 95 3.37 1.90 13.73
N TRP A 96 4.21 2.92 13.74
CA TRP A 96 3.82 4.31 13.56
C TRP A 96 4.33 4.78 12.20
N SER A 97 3.43 5.30 11.38
CA SER A 97 3.75 5.96 10.11
C SER A 97 3.46 7.45 10.26
N PRO A 98 4.45 8.27 10.68
CA PRO A 98 4.30 9.71 10.82
C PRO A 98 4.32 10.42 9.46
N PHE A 99 3.47 11.42 9.32
CA PHE A 99 3.35 12.29 8.16
C PHE A 99 3.56 13.74 8.60
N CYS A 100 4.56 14.39 8.02
CA CYS A 100 4.85 15.81 8.17
C CYS A 100 4.58 16.53 6.85
N ASP A 101 4.37 17.85 6.88
CA ASP A 101 4.25 18.69 5.68
C ASP A 101 5.49 18.59 4.76
N TYR A 102 6.66 18.32 5.34
CA TYR A 102 7.91 18.06 4.63
C TYR A 102 8.25 16.58 4.42
N SER A 103 7.32 15.64 4.70
CA SER A 103 7.55 14.22 4.44
C SER A 103 7.29 13.87 2.96
N PRO A 104 8.20 13.14 2.28
CA PRO A 104 7.99 12.73 0.90
C PRO A 104 6.68 11.95 0.67
N GLU A 105 6.26 11.16 1.65
CA GLU A 105 5.06 10.34 1.62
C GLU A 105 3.79 11.20 1.65
N TRP A 106 3.76 12.24 2.49
CA TRP A 106 2.64 13.19 2.52
C TRP A 106 2.55 14.00 1.21
N ILE A 107 3.69 14.43 0.68
CA ILE A 107 3.74 15.13 -0.61
C ILE A 107 3.29 14.20 -1.76
N ALA A 108 3.73 12.94 -1.77
CA ALA A 108 3.28 11.96 -2.76
C ALA A 108 1.77 11.75 -2.70
N LEU A 109 1.21 11.64 -1.50
CA LEU A 109 -0.22 11.44 -1.28
C LEU A 109 -1.04 12.64 -1.77
N THR A 110 -0.65 13.85 -1.36
CA THR A 110 -1.41 15.08 -1.64
C THR A 110 -1.23 15.53 -3.09
N GLU A 111 -0.01 15.62 -3.60
CA GLU A 111 0.24 16.04 -4.99
C GLU A 111 -0.16 14.98 -6.00
N GLY A 112 0.01 13.69 -5.68
CA GLY A 112 -0.49 12.60 -6.52
C GLY A 112 -2.01 12.67 -6.69
N THR A 113 -2.73 12.88 -5.58
CA THR A 113 -4.19 13.07 -5.62
C THR A 113 -4.56 14.32 -6.41
N ARG A 114 -3.89 15.45 -6.16
CA ARG A 114 -4.13 16.72 -6.88
C ARG A 114 -3.86 16.59 -8.39
N ALA A 115 -2.90 15.75 -8.76
CA ALA A 115 -2.59 15.46 -10.16
C ALA A 115 -3.64 14.58 -10.84
N GLY A 116 -4.58 13.99 -10.09
CA GLY A 116 -5.58 13.04 -10.58
C GLY A 116 -5.08 11.60 -10.65
N ALA A 117 -3.94 11.29 -10.03
CA ALA A 117 -3.39 9.95 -9.98
C ALA A 117 -4.16 9.07 -8.99
N GLN A 118 -4.21 7.76 -9.26
CA GLN A 118 -4.66 6.79 -8.28
C GLN A 118 -3.54 6.53 -7.26
N VAL A 119 -3.71 7.07 -6.06
CA VAL A 119 -2.75 6.93 -4.94
C VAL A 119 -3.01 5.63 -4.17
N ARG A 120 -1.96 4.89 -3.81
CA ARG A 120 -2.01 3.68 -2.98
C ARG A 120 -0.80 3.55 -2.06
N PHE A 121 -1.05 3.10 -0.84
CA PHE A 121 -0.04 2.53 0.04
C PHE A 121 0.27 1.08 -0.36
N ILE A 122 1.54 0.67 -0.29
CA ILE A 122 1.99 -0.63 -0.81
C ILE A 122 2.69 -1.55 0.20
N ASP A 123 2.92 -1.12 1.44
CA ASP A 123 3.55 -1.99 2.43
C ASP A 123 2.61 -3.07 2.92
N LEU A 124 3.21 -4.19 3.30
CA LEU A 124 2.48 -5.27 3.94
C LEU A 124 1.88 -4.80 5.27
N PRO A 125 0.61 -5.14 5.54
CA PRO A 125 -0.02 -4.87 6.83
C PRO A 125 0.73 -5.49 8.01
N ALA A 126 0.62 -4.90 9.20
CA ALA A 126 1.31 -5.39 10.41
C ALA A 126 0.97 -6.85 10.79
N TRP A 127 -0.22 -7.32 10.40
CA TRP A 127 -0.69 -8.70 10.61
C TRP A 127 -0.19 -9.69 9.55
N HIS A 128 0.48 -9.23 8.49
CA HIS A 128 0.87 -10.10 7.38
C HIS A 128 1.86 -11.20 7.83
N PRO A 129 1.66 -12.47 7.41
CA PRO A 129 2.47 -13.60 7.87
C PRO A 129 3.93 -13.53 7.44
N ALA A 130 4.28 -12.76 6.39
CA ALA A 130 5.67 -12.53 6.00
C ALA A 130 6.50 -11.93 7.15
N PHE A 131 5.87 -11.16 8.05
CA PHE A 131 6.55 -10.65 9.22
C PHE A 131 6.74 -11.71 10.31
N ALA A 132 6.06 -12.87 10.28
CA ALA A 132 6.08 -13.87 11.36
C ALA A 132 7.48 -14.36 11.75
N ALA A 133 8.42 -14.41 10.81
CA ALA A 133 9.80 -14.83 11.05
C ALA A 133 10.81 -13.66 11.13
N MET A 134 10.38 -12.42 10.84
CA MET A 134 11.25 -11.25 10.91
C MET A 134 11.22 -10.61 12.30
N ALA A 135 12.41 -10.39 12.86
CA ALA A 135 12.57 -9.51 14.01
C ALA A 135 12.38 -8.06 13.54
N ASN A 136 11.42 -7.35 14.14
CA ASN A 136 11.31 -5.92 13.96
C ASN A 136 12.36 -5.26 14.87
N ARG A 137 13.52 -4.90 14.30
CA ARG A 137 14.67 -4.36 15.05
C ARG A 137 14.31 -3.21 15.99
N TYR A 138 13.33 -2.39 15.61
CA TYR A 138 12.91 -1.21 16.37
C TYR A 138 11.83 -1.55 17.40
N ALA A 139 10.77 -2.27 17.03
CA ALA A 139 9.70 -2.66 17.97
C ALA A 139 10.12 -3.77 18.95
N ASP A 140 11.02 -4.67 18.55
CA ASP A 140 11.52 -5.75 19.41
C ASP A 140 12.68 -5.28 20.32
N ALA A 141 13.16 -4.05 20.16
CA ALA A 141 14.13 -3.47 21.10
C ALA A 141 13.51 -3.30 22.50
N GLU A 142 12.25 -2.87 22.59
CA GLU A 142 11.54 -2.77 23.87
C GLU A 142 11.36 -4.15 24.53
N ARG A 143 11.09 -5.20 23.74
CA ARG A 143 11.02 -6.57 24.26
C ARG A 143 12.32 -7.02 24.94
N ARG A 144 13.48 -6.65 24.40
CA ARG A 144 14.77 -6.94 25.03
C ARG A 144 14.91 -6.22 26.38
N TYR A 145 14.41 -4.99 26.47
CA TYR A 145 14.39 -4.23 27.72
C TYR A 145 13.46 -4.87 28.75
N THR A 146 12.22 -5.21 28.37
CA THR A 146 11.27 -5.90 29.25
C THR A 146 11.83 -7.23 29.74
N GLN A 147 12.43 -8.05 28.87
CA GLN A 147 13.04 -9.32 29.25
C GLN A 147 14.21 -9.15 30.22
N ALA A 148 15.03 -8.11 30.04
CA ALA A 148 16.11 -7.78 30.95
C ALA A 148 15.58 -7.36 32.33
N VAL A 149 14.57 -6.49 32.37
CA VAL A 149 13.90 -6.05 33.61
C VAL A 149 13.27 -7.23 34.34
N ASP A 150 12.51 -8.07 33.64
CA ASP A 150 11.92 -9.28 34.22
C ASP A 150 12.98 -10.25 34.77
N GLY A 151 14.13 -10.33 34.10
CA GLY A 151 15.29 -11.10 34.56
C GLY A 151 15.84 -10.56 35.88
N LEU A 152 16.06 -9.25 35.97
CA LEU A 152 16.51 -8.59 37.19
C LEU A 152 15.51 -8.77 38.35
N CYS A 153 14.22 -8.58 38.09
CA CYS A 153 13.17 -8.76 39.11
C CYS A 153 13.06 -10.19 39.64
N ARG A 154 13.44 -11.21 38.86
CA ARG A 154 13.50 -12.61 39.33
C ARG A 154 14.76 -12.94 40.13
N SER A 155 15.79 -12.09 40.08
CA SER A 155 17.07 -12.29 40.75
C SER A 155 17.21 -11.52 42.07
N LEU A 156 16.23 -10.69 42.41
CA LEU A 156 16.05 -10.01 43.70
C LEU A 156 15.06 -10.79 44.56
#